data_AF-A0A956MR27-F1
#
_entry.id   AF-A0A956MR27-F1
#
_cell.length_a   1.000
_cell.length_b   1.000
_cell.length_c   1.000
_cell.angle_alpha   90.00
_cell.angle_beta   90.00
_cell.angle_gamma   90.00
#
_symmetry.space_group_name_H-M   'P 1'
#
loop_
_entity.id
_entity.type
_entity.pdbx_description
1 polymer ?
#
loop_
_entity_poly.entity_id
_entity_poly.type
_entity_poly.pdbx_seq_one_letter_code
_entity_poly.pdbx_strand_id
1 'polypeptide(L)'
;ENWQGDEDAPYRIVYDFCAQGQRIERFFYQGTIRHEPLEKETLVMAAFSCNNDLGFPHGEVVRNVAVHKPDLLFFSGDQIYEGVGGFGVQRAPFEPAALDYLRKWYLFGWAFADLMRDRPTITITDDHDVYHGNVWGESGKATKPGTAGADAQDSGGYKMFPQWVRLVERTQTSHLPDPFDPTPVQQGIGVYYCDLDYAGVSFAILEDRKFKSAPKALLPEAQIWNGWPQNPQFDARTQADVAGAQLLGQRQLHFLRQWAADWRDGIWMKAVLSQTIFTNLATLPVEAKSGAIIPSLPILKPGEFAQNEKIVHDFDSNGWPQSQRNAALSEIRKAFAIHVAGDQHLGSTVHYGIDDWRDAGTALCVPAISNIWPRRWYPPIEGQNRQPGTPRYTGDFEDGFGNKMSVYAVANPQQTGMKPPLLYDRATGYGIVRFNRTRREITFENWPRWTDPGAGQSKPYAGWPITFRQSDNYARQPAGYLPELRITGMTEPVVQIVDEASGEIVYTLRIDGDRFRPMIYGDGRYSIGIGEQGTEKWQVLKGIAPTTDQQAVLVVEF
;
A
#
# COMPACT_ATOMS: atom_id res chain seq x y z
N GLU A 1 13.58 1.60 -24.49
CA GLU A 1 12.75 2.55 -25.25
C GLU A 1 11.95 1.88 -26.38
N ASN A 2 12.46 0.90 -27.15
CA ASN A 2 11.68 0.21 -28.21
C ASN A 2 11.24 -1.22 -27.85
N TRP A 3 10.94 -1.51 -26.58
CA TRP A 3 10.44 -2.83 -26.18
C TRP A 3 8.94 -2.92 -26.50
N GLN A 4 8.52 -3.92 -27.29
CA GLN A 4 7.12 -4.06 -27.69
C GLN A 4 6.25 -4.73 -26.59
N GLY A 5 6.84 -5.59 -25.76
CA GLY A 5 6.14 -6.22 -24.63
C GLY A 5 5.04 -7.21 -25.00
N ASP A 6 4.89 -7.55 -26.28
CA ASP A 6 3.86 -8.42 -26.86
C ASP A 6 4.26 -9.91 -26.91
N GLU A 7 5.56 -10.21 -26.76
CA GLU A 7 6.08 -11.58 -26.73
C GLU A 7 6.98 -11.86 -25.53
N ASP A 8 6.95 -13.10 -25.06
CA ASP A 8 7.87 -13.59 -24.03
C ASP A 8 9.31 -13.56 -24.55
N ALA A 9 10.21 -12.97 -23.77
CA ALA A 9 11.61 -12.88 -24.13
C ALA A 9 12.53 -13.56 -23.11
N PRO A 10 13.21 -14.66 -23.49
CA PRO A 10 14.12 -15.35 -22.60
C PRO A 10 15.40 -14.53 -22.38
N TYR A 11 15.92 -14.53 -21.16
CA TYR A 11 17.22 -13.95 -20.83
C TYR A 11 18.09 -14.95 -20.05
N ARG A 12 19.40 -14.67 -20.02
CA ARG A 12 20.35 -15.36 -19.13
C ARG A 12 21.37 -14.38 -18.55
N ILE A 13 21.66 -14.56 -17.27
CA ILE A 13 22.79 -13.94 -16.58
C ILE A 13 23.93 -14.94 -16.61
N VAL A 14 25.13 -14.46 -16.92
CA VAL A 14 26.36 -15.27 -16.95
C VAL A 14 27.29 -14.77 -15.84
N TYR A 15 27.69 -15.69 -14.96
CA TYR A 15 28.65 -15.40 -13.91
C TYR A 15 29.89 -16.28 -14.07
N ASP A 16 31.03 -15.66 -14.37
CA ASP A 16 32.32 -16.33 -14.43
C ASP A 16 32.97 -16.27 -13.04
N PHE A 17 32.93 -17.39 -12.31
CA PHE A 17 33.61 -17.50 -11.04
C PHE A 17 35.11 -17.61 -11.27
N CYS A 18 35.84 -16.57 -10.87
CA CYS A 18 37.28 -16.47 -11.00
C CYS A 18 37.96 -16.56 -9.64
N ALA A 19 38.98 -17.42 -9.52
CA ALA A 19 39.87 -17.47 -8.36
C ALA A 19 41.30 -17.19 -8.84
N GLN A 20 42.03 -16.30 -8.13
CA GLN A 20 43.40 -15.88 -8.49
C GLN A 20 43.54 -15.39 -9.95
N GLY A 21 42.52 -14.70 -10.47
CA GLY A 21 42.51 -14.18 -11.84
C GLY A 21 42.25 -15.24 -12.92
N GLN A 22 42.01 -16.50 -12.56
CA GLN A 22 41.65 -17.57 -13.49
C GLN A 22 40.18 -17.95 -13.34
N ARG A 23 39.46 -18.04 -14.46
CA ARG A 23 38.09 -18.56 -14.47
C ARG A 23 38.11 -20.04 -14.10
N ILE A 24 37.47 -20.37 -12.98
CA ILE A 24 37.30 -21.73 -12.48
C ILE A 24 36.04 -22.35 -13.08
N GLU A 25 34.93 -21.61 -13.05
CA GLU A 25 33.62 -22.13 -13.46
C GLU A 25 32.75 -21.01 -14.04
N ARG A 26 31.82 -21.38 -14.93
CA ARG A 26 30.81 -20.47 -15.50
C ARG A 26 29.43 -20.93 -15.08
N PHE A 27 28.69 -20.05 -14.42
CA PHE A 27 27.30 -20.26 -14.02
C PHE A 27 26.35 -19.51 -14.95
N PHE A 28 25.17 -20.09 -15.14
CA PHE A 28 24.08 -19.50 -15.89
C PHE A 28 22.83 -19.42 -15.01
N TYR A 29 22.17 -18.28 -15.01
CA TYR A 29 20.86 -18.09 -14.41
C TYR A 29 19.90 -17.61 -15.48
N GLN A 30 18.79 -18.32 -15.69
CA GLN A 30 17.86 -18.08 -16.79
C GLN A 30 16.52 -17.58 -16.28
N GLY A 31 15.87 -16.71 -17.07
CA GLY A 31 14.52 -16.22 -16.80
C GLY A 31 13.84 -15.76 -18.10
N THR A 32 12.66 -15.16 -17.96
CA THR A 32 11.85 -14.70 -19.08
C THR A 32 11.25 -13.35 -18.74
N ILE A 33 11.45 -12.33 -19.56
CA ILE A 33 10.63 -11.13 -19.48
C ILE A 33 9.31 -11.51 -20.14
N ARG A 34 8.25 -11.70 -19.34
CA ARG A 34 6.93 -12.07 -19.86
C ARG A 34 6.33 -10.94 -20.67
N HIS A 35 5.58 -11.29 -21.71
CA HIS A 35 4.70 -10.34 -22.36
C HIS A 35 3.65 -9.80 -21.38
N GLU A 36 3.18 -8.60 -21.65
CA GLU A 36 2.13 -7.97 -20.88
C GLU A 36 0.78 -8.68 -21.13
N PRO A 37 0.06 -9.11 -20.07
CA PRO A 37 -1.10 -9.99 -20.22
C PRO A 37 -2.40 -9.20 -20.49
N LEU A 38 -2.41 -8.35 -21.53
CA LEU A 38 -3.56 -7.51 -21.90
C LEU A 38 -4.80 -8.32 -22.31
N GLU A 39 -4.59 -9.56 -22.75
CA GLU A 39 -5.61 -10.52 -23.15
C GLU A 39 -6.28 -11.23 -21.96
N LYS A 40 -5.69 -11.17 -20.76
CA LYS A 40 -6.26 -11.83 -19.59
C LYS A 40 -7.45 -11.07 -19.05
N GLU A 41 -8.52 -11.81 -18.82
CA GLU A 41 -9.72 -11.32 -18.15
C GLU A 41 -9.47 -10.94 -16.68
N THR A 42 -8.44 -11.51 -16.06
CA THR A 42 -8.11 -11.22 -14.66
C THR A 42 -6.60 -11.10 -14.48
N LEU A 43 -6.17 -9.90 -14.10
CA LEU A 43 -4.81 -9.62 -13.67
C LEU A 43 -4.65 -10.07 -12.22
N VAL A 44 -3.59 -10.82 -11.92
CA VAL A 44 -3.30 -11.31 -10.57
C VAL A 44 -2.00 -10.69 -10.05
N MET A 45 -2.09 -9.97 -8.95
CA MET A 45 -0.93 -9.48 -8.21
C MET A 45 -0.73 -10.30 -6.93
N ALA A 46 0.50 -10.73 -6.66
CA ALA A 46 0.90 -11.21 -5.34
C ALA A 46 1.65 -10.10 -4.59
N ALA A 47 1.27 -9.86 -3.34
CA ALA A 47 1.79 -8.77 -2.53
C ALA A 47 2.40 -9.25 -1.21
N PHE A 48 3.48 -8.60 -0.79
CA PHE A 48 4.37 -9.04 0.29
C PHE A 48 4.87 -7.87 1.13
N SER A 49 5.16 -8.14 2.39
CA SER A 49 5.82 -7.19 3.30
C SER A 49 6.60 -7.95 4.38
N CYS A 50 7.54 -7.27 5.03
CA CYS A 50 8.08 -7.67 6.34
C CYS A 50 8.72 -9.07 6.32
N ASN A 51 9.88 -9.13 5.67
CA ASN A 51 10.64 -10.34 5.38
C ASN A 51 11.79 -10.56 6.38
N ASN A 52 11.46 -10.91 7.62
CA ASN A 52 12.46 -11.41 8.57
C ASN A 52 13.00 -12.81 8.18
N ASP A 53 14.20 -13.18 8.65
CA ASP A 53 14.88 -14.45 8.34
C ASP A 53 14.26 -15.71 8.96
N LEU A 54 13.30 -15.58 9.88
CA LEU A 54 12.66 -16.77 10.45
C LEU A 54 11.87 -17.51 9.36
N GLY A 55 12.24 -18.76 9.12
CA GLY A 55 11.68 -19.58 8.04
C GLY A 55 12.30 -19.34 6.67
N PHE A 56 13.44 -18.62 6.59
CA PHE A 56 14.29 -18.54 5.40
C PHE A 56 14.65 -19.95 4.89
N PRO A 57 14.64 -20.22 3.57
CA PRO A 57 14.50 -19.28 2.45
C PRO A 57 13.04 -19.04 2.00
N HIS A 58 12.06 -19.17 2.91
CA HIS A 58 10.64 -18.93 2.60
C HIS A 58 10.07 -19.80 1.47
N GLY A 59 10.69 -20.95 1.18
CA GLY A 59 10.32 -21.80 0.05
C GLY A 59 8.87 -22.28 0.04
N GLU A 60 8.23 -22.36 1.22
CA GLU A 60 6.79 -22.61 1.35
C GLU A 60 5.95 -21.48 0.75
N VAL A 61 6.26 -20.22 1.08
CA VAL A 61 5.59 -19.03 0.52
C VAL A 61 5.77 -18.99 -1.00
N VAL A 62 7.01 -19.18 -1.46
CA VAL A 62 7.36 -19.17 -2.89
C VAL A 62 6.54 -20.19 -3.68
N ARG A 63 6.47 -21.44 -3.19
CA ARG A 63 5.68 -22.51 -3.85
C ARG A 63 4.20 -22.18 -3.87
N ASN A 64 3.64 -21.74 -2.75
CA ASN A 64 2.21 -21.48 -2.62
C ASN A 64 1.78 -20.28 -3.48
N VAL A 65 2.57 -19.21 -3.51
CA VAL A 65 2.36 -18.06 -4.41
C VAL A 65 2.39 -18.51 -5.88
N ALA A 66 3.33 -19.38 -6.26
CA ALA A 66 3.45 -19.82 -7.65
C ALA A 66 2.18 -20.52 -8.17
N VAL A 67 1.42 -21.19 -7.29
CA VAL A 67 0.14 -21.83 -7.63
C VAL A 67 -0.91 -20.82 -8.10
N HIS A 68 -0.93 -19.61 -7.52
CA HIS A 68 -1.84 -18.55 -7.94
C HIS A 68 -1.51 -17.96 -9.32
N LYS A 69 -0.34 -18.30 -9.89
CA LYS A 69 0.17 -17.78 -11.16
C LYS A 69 0.06 -16.24 -11.25
N PRO A 70 0.65 -15.49 -10.29
CA PRO A 70 0.63 -14.04 -10.37
C PRO A 70 1.33 -13.55 -11.63
N ASP A 71 0.81 -12.46 -12.15
CA ASP A 71 1.28 -11.72 -13.32
C ASP A 71 2.23 -10.58 -12.92
N LEU A 72 2.09 -10.08 -11.69
CA LEU A 72 2.89 -9.02 -11.09
C LEU A 72 3.16 -9.37 -9.62
N LEU A 73 4.35 -9.00 -9.12
CA LEU A 73 4.70 -9.08 -7.70
C LEU A 73 4.85 -7.67 -7.13
N PHE A 74 4.42 -7.48 -5.88
CA PHE A 74 4.61 -6.23 -5.15
C PHE A 74 5.18 -6.50 -3.76
N PHE A 75 6.34 -5.93 -3.45
CA PHE A 75 6.93 -5.92 -2.12
C PHE A 75 6.86 -4.51 -1.56
N SER A 76 6.01 -4.31 -0.56
CA SER A 76 5.69 -2.99 0.01
C SER A 76 6.76 -2.40 0.93
N GLY A 77 7.84 -3.14 1.20
CA GLY A 77 8.89 -2.73 2.13
C GLY A 77 9.30 -3.83 3.09
N ASP A 78 10.31 -3.52 3.89
CA ASP A 78 10.95 -4.43 4.84
C ASP A 78 11.39 -5.73 4.16
N GLN A 79 12.01 -5.60 2.98
CA GLN A 79 12.61 -6.75 2.30
C GLN A 79 13.75 -7.34 3.14
N ILE A 80 14.37 -6.52 4.00
CA ILE A 80 15.29 -6.93 5.04
C ILE A 80 14.96 -6.30 6.40
N TYR A 81 15.33 -6.99 7.48
CA TYR A 81 15.49 -6.40 8.81
C TYR A 81 16.97 -6.17 9.10
N GLU A 82 17.31 -5.22 9.97
CA GLU A 82 18.71 -4.83 10.15
C GLU A 82 19.59 -5.99 10.62
N GLY A 83 19.05 -6.90 11.43
CA GLY A 83 19.78 -8.05 11.95
C GLY A 83 19.72 -9.31 11.09
N VAL A 84 19.06 -9.28 9.93
CA VAL A 84 18.73 -10.47 9.12
C VAL A 84 19.98 -11.30 8.79
N GLY A 85 19.83 -12.63 8.84
CA GLY A 85 20.93 -13.59 8.63
C GLY A 85 21.87 -13.73 9.83
N GLY A 86 21.52 -13.16 10.99
CA GLY A 86 22.39 -13.14 12.18
C GLY A 86 23.62 -12.24 12.03
N PHE A 87 23.58 -11.32 11.06
CA PHE A 87 24.74 -10.54 10.63
C PHE A 87 25.07 -9.32 11.51
N GLY A 88 24.18 -8.95 12.44
CA GLY A 88 24.28 -7.70 13.18
C GLY A 88 24.08 -6.48 12.26
N VAL A 89 24.42 -5.29 12.75
CA VAL A 89 24.19 -4.03 12.01
C VAL A 89 25.47 -3.19 11.96
N GLN A 90 25.99 -2.95 10.76
CA GLN A 90 27.11 -2.04 10.53
C GLN A 90 26.58 -0.68 10.08
N ARG A 91 26.81 0.37 10.86
CA ARG A 91 26.28 1.72 10.58
C ARG A 91 27.30 2.73 10.06
N ALA A 92 28.59 2.49 10.25
CA ALA A 92 29.69 3.34 9.79
C ALA A 92 31.04 2.58 9.89
N PRO A 93 32.08 2.89 9.12
CA PRO A 93 32.13 3.87 8.02
C PRO A 93 31.34 3.41 6.78
N PHE A 94 31.37 4.19 5.69
CA PHE A 94 30.54 3.99 4.50
C PHE A 94 30.66 2.57 3.93
N GLU A 95 31.89 2.16 3.62
CA GLU A 95 32.16 0.95 2.84
C GLU A 95 31.74 -0.32 3.59
N PRO A 96 32.07 -0.53 4.89
CA PRO A 96 31.58 -1.68 5.64
C PRO A 96 30.05 -1.71 5.78
N ALA A 97 29.40 -0.56 5.96
CA ALA A 97 27.94 -0.48 6.06
C ALA A 97 27.24 -0.75 4.71
N ALA A 98 27.86 -0.35 3.59
CA ALA A 98 27.38 -0.70 2.26
C ALA A 98 27.47 -2.21 2.02
N LEU A 99 28.60 -2.84 2.37
CA LEU A 99 28.75 -4.30 2.25
C LEU A 99 27.82 -5.07 3.18
N ASP A 100 27.59 -4.57 4.40
CA ASP A 100 26.63 -5.13 5.35
C ASP A 100 25.20 -5.13 4.82
N TYR A 101 24.80 -4.05 4.15
CA TYR A 101 23.52 -3.97 3.46
C TYR A 101 23.45 -4.96 2.28
N LEU A 102 24.42 -4.91 1.38
CA LEU A 102 24.40 -5.70 0.15
C LEU A 102 24.33 -7.21 0.45
N ARG A 103 25.05 -7.70 1.46
CA ARG A 103 24.96 -9.12 1.89
C ARG A 103 23.55 -9.52 2.34
N LYS A 104 22.79 -8.61 2.95
CA LYS A 104 21.41 -8.85 3.41
C LYS A 104 20.44 -8.80 2.23
N TRP A 105 20.63 -7.83 1.34
CA TRP A 105 19.87 -7.73 0.10
C TRP A 105 19.98 -8.99 -0.78
N TYR A 106 21.16 -9.63 -0.80
CA TYR A 106 21.33 -10.93 -1.47
C TYR A 106 20.41 -12.03 -0.92
N LEU A 107 20.09 -12.03 0.39
CA LEU A 107 19.18 -13.02 0.97
C LEU A 107 17.76 -12.87 0.42
N PHE A 108 17.30 -11.63 0.26
CA PHE A 108 16.00 -11.34 -0.36
C PHE A 108 15.95 -11.88 -1.80
N GLY A 109 16.94 -11.51 -2.62
CA GLY A 109 17.05 -11.98 -3.99
C GLY A 109 17.12 -13.52 -4.07
N TRP A 110 17.83 -14.17 -3.14
CA TRP A 110 17.89 -15.63 -3.08
C TRP A 110 16.53 -16.25 -2.72
N ALA A 111 15.84 -15.73 -1.71
CA ALA A 111 14.56 -16.28 -1.27
C ALA A 111 13.50 -16.26 -2.37
N PHE A 112 13.43 -15.20 -3.17
CA PHE A 112 12.34 -14.98 -4.14
C PHE A 112 12.77 -15.09 -5.61
N ALA A 113 14.02 -15.48 -5.87
CA ALA A 113 14.59 -15.64 -7.21
C ALA A 113 13.65 -16.36 -8.20
N ASP A 114 13.06 -17.48 -7.80
CA ASP A 114 12.20 -18.30 -8.68
C ASP A 114 10.89 -17.61 -9.07
N LEU A 115 10.38 -16.67 -8.27
CA LEU A 115 9.22 -15.86 -8.64
C LEU A 115 9.61 -14.65 -9.48
N MET A 116 10.72 -13.99 -9.12
CA MET A 116 11.16 -12.74 -9.76
C MET A 116 11.80 -12.96 -11.13
N ARG A 117 12.30 -14.16 -11.42
CA ARG A 117 12.96 -14.45 -12.70
C ARG A 117 12.06 -14.27 -13.92
N ASP A 118 10.75 -14.30 -13.75
CA ASP A 118 9.81 -14.22 -14.86
C ASP A 118 8.56 -13.37 -14.63
N ARG A 119 8.45 -12.68 -13.50
CA ARG A 119 7.32 -11.79 -13.21
C ARG A 119 7.84 -10.39 -12.96
N PRO A 120 7.30 -9.36 -13.64
CA PRO A 120 7.52 -7.99 -13.24
C PRO A 120 7.31 -7.85 -11.73
N THR A 121 8.23 -7.15 -11.07
CA THR A 121 8.30 -7.07 -9.62
C THR A 121 8.47 -5.63 -9.22
N ILE A 122 7.52 -5.09 -8.47
CA ILE A 122 7.59 -3.78 -7.84
C ILE A 122 8.18 -3.99 -6.44
N THR A 123 9.25 -3.29 -6.13
CA THR A 123 9.82 -3.22 -4.78
C THR A 123 9.95 -1.75 -4.40
N ILE A 124 9.55 -1.43 -3.18
CA ILE A 124 9.71 -0.11 -2.57
C ILE A 124 10.33 -0.29 -1.18
N THR A 125 10.99 0.76 -0.66
CA THR A 125 11.62 0.73 0.65
C THR A 125 10.65 1.10 1.76
N ASP A 126 10.81 0.49 2.93
CA ASP A 126 10.24 0.95 4.21
C ASP A 126 11.35 1.19 5.24
N ASP A 127 11.00 1.32 6.51
CA ASP A 127 11.90 1.75 7.59
C ASP A 127 13.05 0.76 7.84
N HIS A 128 12.79 -0.54 7.89
CA HIS A 128 13.84 -1.52 8.19
C HIS A 128 14.86 -1.67 7.04
N ASP A 129 14.46 -1.41 5.80
CA ASP A 129 15.38 -1.37 4.65
C ASP A 129 16.44 -0.27 4.81
N VAL A 130 16.05 0.84 5.44
CA VAL A 130 16.94 1.98 5.70
C VAL A 130 17.57 1.97 7.10
N TYR A 131 17.49 0.82 7.78
CA TYR A 131 17.98 0.58 9.13
C TYR A 131 17.36 1.44 10.22
N HIS A 132 16.07 1.72 10.06
CA HIS A 132 15.18 2.26 11.07
C HIS A 132 14.27 1.16 11.62
N GLY A 133 13.84 1.28 12.87
CA GLY A 133 12.68 0.51 13.34
C GLY A 133 11.43 1.39 13.50
N ASN A 134 11.46 2.56 12.87
CA ASN A 134 10.40 3.53 12.57
C ASN A 134 11.12 4.67 11.81
N VAL A 135 10.63 5.08 10.64
CA VAL A 135 11.26 6.17 9.87
C VAL A 135 10.27 7.30 9.60
N TRP A 136 10.70 8.50 9.97
CA TRP A 136 10.02 9.75 9.66
C TRP A 136 10.97 10.50 8.72
N GLY A 137 10.80 10.33 7.42
CA GLY A 137 11.80 10.76 6.46
C GLY A 137 12.09 12.27 6.47
N GLU A 138 11.15 13.09 6.97
CA GLU A 138 11.32 14.55 7.14
C GLU A 138 11.93 15.21 5.90
N SER A 139 11.46 14.78 4.72
CA SER A 139 11.98 15.22 3.43
C SER A 139 13.51 15.11 3.32
N GLY A 140 14.06 13.96 3.71
CA GLY A 140 15.50 13.63 3.55
C GLY A 140 16.43 14.23 4.60
N LYS A 141 15.90 14.82 5.67
CA LYS A 141 16.70 15.42 6.75
C LYS A 141 17.70 14.41 7.34
N ALA A 142 18.83 14.89 7.85
CA ALA A 142 19.72 14.07 8.68
C ALA A 142 19.17 13.97 10.11
N THR A 143 19.17 12.76 10.67
CA THR A 143 18.95 12.58 12.10
C THR A 143 19.97 13.36 12.93
N LYS A 144 19.55 13.87 14.10
CA LYS A 144 20.39 14.69 14.96
C LYS A 144 21.69 13.96 15.36
N PRO A 145 22.89 14.54 15.14
CA PRO A 145 24.15 13.91 15.54
C PRO A 145 24.22 13.61 17.05
N GLY A 146 24.92 12.53 17.41
CA GLY A 146 25.14 12.13 18.81
C GLY A 146 23.93 11.46 19.49
N THR A 147 22.85 11.20 18.75
CA THR A 147 21.69 10.46 19.24
C THR A 147 21.74 8.99 18.80
N ALA A 148 21.00 8.11 19.49
CA ALA A 148 20.89 6.69 19.14
C ALA A 148 19.50 6.15 19.48
N GLY A 149 19.16 4.97 18.95
CA GLY A 149 17.91 4.27 19.24
C GLY A 149 16.67 5.12 18.96
N ALA A 150 15.69 5.09 19.88
CA ALA A 150 14.45 5.85 19.79
C ALA A 150 14.68 7.37 19.72
N ASP A 151 15.69 7.92 20.40
CA ASP A 151 15.94 9.36 20.39
C ASP A 151 16.43 9.86 19.02
N ALA A 152 17.29 9.07 18.35
CA ALA A 152 17.70 9.32 16.98
C ALA A 152 16.51 9.26 16.02
N GLN A 153 15.73 8.20 16.16
CA GLN A 153 14.52 7.94 15.42
C GLN A 153 13.53 9.12 15.50
N ASP A 154 13.04 9.44 16.70
CA ASP A 154 12.03 10.49 16.89
C ASP A 154 12.51 11.91 16.53
N SER A 155 13.81 12.12 16.31
CA SER A 155 14.33 13.41 15.80
C SER A 155 14.03 13.64 14.31
N GLY A 156 13.56 12.58 13.64
CA GLY A 156 13.26 12.51 12.22
C GLY A 156 14.51 12.44 11.33
N GLY A 157 14.26 12.25 10.04
CA GLY A 157 15.30 12.07 9.04
C GLY A 157 15.93 10.68 9.05
N TYR A 158 17.03 10.56 8.31
CA TYR A 158 17.79 9.32 8.14
C TYR A 158 18.97 9.23 9.11
N LYS A 159 19.10 8.08 9.78
CA LYS A 159 20.23 7.72 10.66
C LYS A 159 21.51 7.41 9.88
N MET A 160 21.37 6.86 8.67
CA MET A 160 22.48 6.45 7.82
C MET A 160 22.94 7.60 6.92
N PHE A 161 24.20 7.58 6.51
CA PHE A 161 24.76 8.59 5.61
C PHE A 161 24.02 8.59 4.25
N PRO A 162 23.82 9.74 3.59
CA PRO A 162 22.94 9.85 2.42
C PRO A 162 23.41 9.02 1.22
N GLN A 163 24.73 8.79 1.08
CA GLN A 163 25.25 7.88 0.06
C GLN A 163 24.80 6.43 0.27
N TRP A 164 24.59 6.00 1.53
CA TRP A 164 24.02 4.68 1.84
C TRP A 164 22.55 4.62 1.45
N VAL A 165 21.77 5.65 1.82
CA VAL A 165 20.33 5.67 1.55
C VAL A 165 20.10 5.61 0.04
N ARG A 166 20.90 6.35 -0.75
CA ARG A 166 20.91 6.25 -2.21
C ARG A 166 21.31 4.86 -2.73
N LEU A 167 22.22 4.15 -2.05
CA LEU A 167 22.55 2.76 -2.40
C LEU A 167 21.34 1.86 -2.20
N VAL A 168 20.66 1.97 -1.05
CA VAL A 168 19.43 1.21 -0.76
C VAL A 168 18.36 1.48 -1.81
N GLU A 169 18.00 2.75 -2.02
CA GLU A 169 17.03 3.15 -3.06
C GLU A 169 17.41 2.59 -4.42
N ARG A 170 18.66 2.81 -4.87
CA ARG A 170 19.09 2.29 -6.17
C ARG A 170 18.93 0.77 -6.27
N THR A 171 19.31 0.02 -5.25
CA THR A 171 19.21 -1.45 -5.31
C THR A 171 17.78 -1.97 -5.28
N GLN A 172 16.86 -1.21 -4.66
CA GLN A 172 15.48 -1.65 -4.46
C GLN A 172 14.47 -1.00 -5.40
N THR A 173 14.76 0.11 -6.07
CA THR A 173 13.75 0.87 -6.84
C THR A 173 14.21 1.32 -8.23
N SER A 174 15.47 1.06 -8.62
CA SER A 174 16.00 1.51 -9.94
C SER A 174 15.34 0.89 -11.18
N HIS A 175 14.53 -0.15 -11.00
CA HIS A 175 13.75 -0.80 -12.05
C HIS A 175 12.34 -0.24 -12.19
N LEU A 176 11.91 0.67 -11.30
CA LEU A 176 10.66 1.39 -11.43
C LEU A 176 10.75 2.40 -12.58
N PRO A 177 9.61 2.85 -13.14
CA PRO A 177 9.57 4.00 -14.03
C PRO A 177 10.23 5.24 -13.42
N ASP A 178 10.61 6.18 -14.27
CA ASP A 178 11.20 7.43 -13.81
C ASP A 178 10.26 8.14 -12.82
N PRO A 179 10.79 8.77 -11.74
CA PRO A 179 9.96 9.45 -10.76
C PRO A 179 9.17 10.59 -11.41
N PHE A 180 7.92 10.76 -10.97
CA PHE A 180 7.03 11.80 -11.51
C PHE A 180 7.63 13.21 -11.41
N ASP A 181 8.30 13.51 -10.29
CA ASP A 181 9.17 14.67 -10.16
C ASP A 181 10.49 14.20 -9.52
N PRO A 182 11.59 14.11 -10.29
CA PRO A 182 12.85 13.51 -9.85
C PRO A 182 13.68 14.41 -8.94
N THR A 183 13.16 15.56 -8.50
CA THR A 183 13.88 16.50 -7.63
C THR A 183 14.29 15.80 -6.33
N PRO A 184 15.60 15.72 -6.00
CA PRO A 184 16.05 15.10 -4.77
C PRO A 184 15.50 15.82 -3.54
N VAL A 185 15.33 15.08 -2.44
CA VAL A 185 15.05 15.68 -1.13
C VAL A 185 16.35 16.14 -0.46
N GLN A 186 16.30 16.56 0.81
CA GLN A 186 17.48 17.00 1.54
C GLN A 186 18.59 15.94 1.52
N GLN A 187 19.84 16.40 1.69
CA GLN A 187 21.06 15.58 1.56
C GLN A 187 21.29 14.96 0.15
N GLY A 188 20.50 15.39 -0.84
CA GLY A 188 20.54 14.87 -2.20
C GLY A 188 20.10 13.42 -2.29
N ILE A 189 19.23 12.97 -1.38
CA ILE A 189 18.61 11.64 -1.43
C ILE A 189 17.56 11.64 -2.54
N GLY A 190 17.45 10.54 -3.29
CA GLY A 190 16.53 10.43 -4.41
C GLY A 190 15.07 10.35 -3.97
N VAL A 191 14.20 10.21 -4.97
CA VAL A 191 12.78 9.90 -4.85
C VAL A 191 12.45 8.87 -5.93
N TYR A 192 11.40 8.08 -5.72
CA TYR A 192 10.97 7.04 -6.65
C TYR A 192 9.45 6.97 -6.84
N TYR A 193 8.67 7.86 -6.23
CA TYR A 193 7.23 7.88 -6.47
C TYR A 193 6.92 8.15 -7.95
N CYS A 194 6.12 7.27 -8.54
CA CYS A 194 5.78 7.25 -9.96
C CYS A 194 4.48 6.47 -10.16
N ASP A 195 3.99 6.43 -11.38
CA ASP A 195 2.99 5.47 -11.82
C ASP A 195 3.62 4.36 -12.68
N LEU A 196 3.01 3.18 -12.67
CA LEU A 196 3.29 2.07 -13.58
C LEU A 196 1.99 1.61 -14.21
N ASP A 197 1.93 1.62 -15.53
CA ASP A 197 0.81 1.07 -16.28
C ASP A 197 1.16 -0.36 -16.72
N TYR A 198 0.32 -1.33 -16.33
CA TYR A 198 0.53 -2.74 -16.65
C TYR A 198 -0.80 -3.50 -16.75
N ALA A 199 -1.01 -4.16 -17.88
CA ALA A 199 -2.22 -4.87 -18.30
C ALA A 199 -3.49 -4.00 -18.24
N GLY A 200 -3.35 -2.70 -18.54
CA GLY A 200 -4.43 -1.71 -18.43
C GLY A 200 -4.85 -1.35 -16.99
N VAL A 201 -4.09 -1.77 -15.99
CA VAL A 201 -4.20 -1.28 -14.61
C VAL A 201 -3.07 -0.29 -14.35
N SER A 202 -3.42 0.88 -13.84
CA SER A 202 -2.44 1.92 -13.49
C SER A 202 -2.18 1.89 -11.99
N PHE A 203 -0.91 1.76 -11.61
CA PHE A 203 -0.45 1.62 -10.23
C PHE A 203 0.27 2.90 -9.78
N ALA A 204 -0.29 3.66 -8.84
CA ALA A 204 0.43 4.76 -8.18
C ALA A 204 1.35 4.20 -7.09
N ILE A 205 2.65 4.38 -7.24
CA ILE A 205 3.68 3.92 -6.30
C ILE A 205 4.11 5.10 -5.42
N LEU A 206 3.96 4.96 -4.10
CA LEU A 206 4.18 6.04 -3.14
C LEU A 206 5.43 5.84 -2.26
N GLU A 207 5.90 6.97 -1.73
CA GLU A 207 6.93 7.08 -0.70
C GLU A 207 6.32 7.65 0.58
N ASP A 208 5.45 6.87 1.23
CA ASP A 208 4.65 7.37 2.36
C ASP A 208 5.48 7.66 3.63
N ARG A 209 6.70 7.11 3.68
CA ARG A 209 7.71 7.34 4.71
C ARG A 209 8.60 8.56 4.48
N LYS A 210 8.87 8.89 3.21
CA LYS A 210 9.93 9.84 2.80
C LYS A 210 9.69 11.26 3.30
N PHE A 211 8.44 11.70 3.25
CA PHE A 211 8.05 13.07 3.56
C PHE A 211 7.40 13.18 4.95
N LYS A 212 7.08 12.06 5.58
CA LYS A 212 6.37 12.01 6.85
C LYS A 212 7.13 12.74 7.94
N SER A 213 6.41 13.60 8.67
CA SER A 213 6.95 14.35 9.79
C SER A 213 7.22 13.46 11.00
N ALA A 214 8.19 13.84 11.82
CA ALA A 214 8.44 13.24 13.12
C ALA A 214 7.53 13.88 14.18
N PRO A 215 6.73 13.10 14.93
CA PRO A 215 5.74 13.67 15.83
C PRO A 215 6.35 14.36 17.06
N LYS A 216 7.54 13.95 17.52
CA LYS A 216 8.14 14.43 18.79
C LYS A 216 8.34 15.95 18.84
N ALA A 217 8.79 16.56 17.74
CA ALA A 217 9.01 18.01 17.70
C ALA A 217 7.70 18.79 17.55
N LEU A 218 6.70 18.21 16.91
CA LEU A 218 5.40 18.84 16.65
C LEU A 218 4.41 18.70 17.81
N LEU A 219 4.61 17.68 18.66
CA LEU A 219 3.71 17.32 19.76
C LEU A 219 4.49 17.21 21.09
N PRO A 220 5.05 18.31 21.62
CA PRO A 220 5.83 18.28 22.86
C PRO A 220 5.03 17.77 24.06
N GLU A 221 3.72 18.08 24.11
CA GLU A 221 2.83 17.62 25.17
C GLU A 221 2.59 16.12 25.17
N ALA A 222 2.70 15.45 24.00
CA ALA A 222 2.52 14.00 23.90
C ALA A 222 3.68 13.21 24.54
N GLN A 223 4.84 13.86 24.75
CA GLN A 223 6.06 13.23 25.26
C GLN A 223 6.43 11.98 24.44
N ILE A 224 6.46 12.10 23.12
CA ILE A 224 6.69 10.98 22.21
C ILE A 224 7.99 10.24 22.56
N TRP A 225 7.89 8.92 22.63
CA TRP A 225 9.00 7.98 22.69
C TRP A 225 8.79 6.85 21.68
N ASN A 226 9.69 6.74 20.71
CA ASN A 226 9.65 5.79 19.61
C ASN A 226 8.34 5.82 18.80
N GLY A 227 7.78 7.01 18.55
CA GLY A 227 6.47 7.16 17.91
C GLY A 227 5.25 6.92 18.81
N TRP A 228 5.44 6.67 20.12
CA TRP A 228 4.32 6.43 21.05
C TRP A 228 4.18 7.58 22.06
N PRO A 229 2.97 8.13 22.26
CA PRO A 229 2.74 9.14 23.30
C PRO A 229 2.92 8.53 24.69
N GLN A 230 3.70 9.19 25.55
CA GLN A 230 3.94 8.73 26.93
C GLN A 230 3.13 9.50 27.97
N ASN A 231 2.61 10.68 27.60
CA ASN A 231 1.76 11.48 28.46
C ASN A 231 0.34 10.84 28.54
N PRO A 232 -0.10 10.34 29.71
CA PRO A 232 -1.43 9.73 29.85
C PRO A 232 -2.59 10.73 29.75
N GLN A 233 -2.31 12.03 29.81
CA GLN A 233 -3.31 13.08 29.59
C GLN A 233 -3.42 13.49 28.12
N PHE A 234 -2.56 12.99 27.23
CA PHE A 234 -2.60 13.31 25.80
C PHE A 234 -3.58 12.39 25.07
N ASP A 235 -4.55 12.99 24.38
CA ASP A 235 -5.49 12.29 23.51
C ASP A 235 -5.14 12.54 22.04
N ALA A 236 -4.53 11.55 21.38
CA ALA A 236 -4.12 11.68 19.99
C ALA A 236 -5.32 11.87 19.04
N ARG A 237 -6.53 11.46 19.44
CA ARG A 237 -7.75 11.65 18.65
C ARG A 237 -8.08 13.12 18.44
N THR A 238 -7.82 13.96 19.44
CA THR A 238 -8.21 15.37 19.44
C THR A 238 -7.03 16.34 19.41
N GLN A 239 -5.83 15.89 19.78
CA GLN A 239 -4.67 16.76 19.97
C GLN A 239 -3.48 16.46 19.03
N ALA A 240 -3.52 15.38 18.24
CA ALA A 240 -2.39 15.03 17.37
C ALA A 240 -2.41 15.72 15.99
N ASP A 241 -3.58 16.13 15.50
CA ASP A 241 -3.66 16.80 14.19
C ASP A 241 -3.22 18.26 14.33
N VAL A 242 -2.02 18.56 13.82
CA VAL A 242 -1.38 19.86 14.00
C VAL A 242 -0.94 20.46 12.66
N ALA A 243 -1.05 21.79 12.57
CA ALA A 243 -0.63 22.52 11.39
C ALA A 243 0.86 22.31 11.11
N GLY A 244 1.20 22.11 9.83
CA GLY A 244 2.57 21.92 9.37
C GLY A 244 3.07 20.48 9.41
N ALA A 245 2.35 19.54 10.04
CA ALA A 245 2.66 18.12 9.92
C ALA A 245 2.43 17.63 8.49
N GLN A 246 3.29 16.74 8.00
CA GLN A 246 3.26 16.18 6.65
C GLN A 246 3.15 14.66 6.67
N LEU A 247 2.43 14.09 5.68
CA LEU A 247 2.45 12.67 5.35
C LEU A 247 3.19 12.45 4.03
N LEU A 248 2.50 12.62 2.89
CA LEU A 248 3.08 12.43 1.56
C LEU A 248 3.83 13.66 1.03
N GLY A 249 3.57 14.84 1.60
CA GLY A 249 4.06 16.12 1.09
C GLY A 249 3.33 16.57 -0.18
N GLN A 250 3.48 17.86 -0.54
CA GLN A 250 2.74 18.46 -1.66
C GLN A 250 3.09 17.87 -3.03
N ARG A 251 4.33 17.39 -3.21
CA ARG A 251 4.80 16.82 -4.48
C ARG A 251 4.05 15.52 -4.83
N GLN A 252 3.89 14.62 -3.85
CA GLN A 252 3.12 13.39 -4.05
C GLN A 252 1.61 13.64 -4.12
N LEU A 253 1.09 14.63 -3.39
CA LEU A 253 -0.32 15.04 -3.55
C LEU A 253 -0.59 15.59 -4.97
N HIS A 254 0.35 16.34 -5.53
CA HIS A 254 0.27 16.81 -6.91
C HIS A 254 0.31 15.65 -7.92
N PHE A 255 1.25 14.70 -7.72
CA PHE A 255 1.29 13.46 -8.48
C PHE A 255 -0.05 12.72 -8.44
N LEU A 256 -0.58 12.43 -7.24
CA LEU A 256 -1.86 11.73 -7.08
C LEU A 256 -3.01 12.45 -7.77
N ARG A 257 -3.06 13.79 -7.72
CA ARG A 257 -4.08 14.58 -8.42
C ARG A 257 -4.01 14.41 -9.94
N GLN A 258 -2.80 14.43 -10.52
CA GLN A 258 -2.63 14.21 -11.96
C GLN A 258 -2.93 12.76 -12.35
N TRP A 259 -2.38 11.80 -11.61
CA TRP A 259 -2.59 10.37 -11.83
C TRP A 259 -4.06 9.97 -11.71
N ALA A 260 -4.82 10.53 -10.76
CA ALA A 260 -6.24 10.26 -10.59
C ALA A 260 -7.09 10.76 -11.77
N ALA A 261 -6.65 11.85 -12.41
CA ALA A 261 -7.30 12.44 -13.57
C ALA A 261 -6.93 11.76 -14.90
N ASP A 262 -5.83 11.02 -14.94
CA ASP A 262 -5.28 10.44 -16.16
C ASP A 262 -5.72 8.98 -16.36
N TRP A 263 -6.53 8.74 -17.38
CA TRP A 263 -7.05 7.43 -17.78
C TRP A 263 -6.75 7.14 -19.25
N ARG A 264 -5.68 7.74 -19.79
CA ARG A 264 -5.20 7.49 -21.16
C ARG A 264 -4.81 6.03 -21.36
N ASP A 265 -4.43 5.69 -22.58
CA ASP A 265 -3.76 4.42 -22.92
C ASP A 265 -4.53 3.16 -22.49
N GLY A 266 -5.86 3.23 -22.51
CA GLY A 266 -6.73 2.09 -22.23
C GLY A 266 -6.82 1.69 -20.75
N ILE A 267 -6.35 2.53 -19.82
CA ILE A 267 -6.43 2.26 -18.38
C ILE A 267 -7.88 2.05 -17.97
N TRP A 268 -8.16 0.90 -17.35
CA TRP A 268 -9.50 0.47 -16.98
C TRP A 268 -9.66 0.30 -15.45
N MET A 269 -8.56 0.24 -14.70
CA MET A 269 -8.56 0.16 -13.24
C MET A 269 -7.34 0.89 -12.66
N LYS A 270 -7.45 1.33 -11.41
CA LYS A 270 -6.37 2.01 -10.68
C LYS A 270 -6.15 1.42 -9.29
N ALA A 271 -4.90 1.37 -8.87
CA ALA A 271 -4.50 0.92 -7.54
C ALA A 271 -3.34 1.76 -6.99
N VAL A 272 -3.33 1.99 -5.69
CA VAL A 272 -2.23 2.64 -4.97
C VAL A 272 -1.40 1.58 -4.28
N LEU A 273 -0.08 1.72 -4.35
CA LEU A 273 0.92 0.87 -3.71
C LEU A 273 1.74 1.73 -2.75
N SER A 274 1.75 1.40 -1.46
CA SER A 274 2.58 2.10 -0.47
C SER A 274 3.04 1.18 0.64
N GLN A 275 3.86 1.70 1.55
CA GLN A 275 4.44 0.95 2.66
C GLN A 275 3.37 0.52 3.66
N THR A 276 2.53 1.45 4.10
CA THR A 276 1.49 1.16 5.11
C THR A 276 0.11 1.74 4.77
N ILE A 277 -0.93 1.12 5.33
CA ILE A 277 -2.32 1.57 5.18
C ILE A 277 -2.57 2.89 5.92
N PHE A 278 -3.51 3.69 5.41
CA PHE A 278 -3.81 5.03 5.93
C PHE A 278 -4.79 5.02 7.13
N THR A 279 -4.50 4.16 8.10
CA THR A 279 -5.21 4.04 9.39
C THR A 279 -4.35 3.24 10.37
N ASN A 280 -4.62 3.36 11.68
CA ASN A 280 -4.02 2.50 12.68
C ASN A 280 -4.94 1.35 13.10
N LEU A 281 -4.70 0.15 12.57
CA LEU A 281 -5.46 -1.05 12.96
C LEU A 281 -4.69 -1.89 13.97
N ALA A 282 -4.69 -1.47 15.24
CA ALA A 282 -4.04 -2.20 16.30
C ALA A 282 -4.72 -1.99 17.67
N THR A 283 -4.70 -3.04 18.48
CA THR A 283 -5.00 -2.97 19.91
C THR A 283 -3.85 -3.52 20.73
N LEU A 284 -3.71 -3.01 21.95
CA LEU A 284 -2.81 -3.55 22.97
C LEU A 284 -3.54 -3.61 24.33
N PRO A 285 -3.04 -4.38 25.30
CA PRO A 285 -3.51 -4.31 26.68
C PRO A 285 -3.53 -2.86 27.21
N VAL A 286 -4.53 -2.52 28.03
CA VAL A 286 -4.75 -1.15 28.51
C VAL A 286 -3.53 -0.53 29.21
N GLU A 287 -2.73 -1.35 29.89
CA GLU A 287 -1.50 -0.97 30.59
C GLU A 287 -0.30 -0.71 29.67
N ALA A 288 -0.36 -1.17 28.41
CA ALA A 288 0.73 -1.01 27.46
C ALA A 288 0.95 0.47 27.11
N LYS A 289 2.19 0.93 27.19
CA LYS A 289 2.59 2.32 26.85
C LYS A 289 3.22 2.45 25.46
N SER A 290 3.60 1.34 24.84
CA SER A 290 4.19 1.32 23.50
C SER A 290 4.06 -0.06 22.87
N GLY A 291 4.36 -0.13 21.57
CA GLY A 291 4.44 -1.38 20.82
C GLY A 291 5.56 -2.33 21.26
N ALA A 292 6.49 -1.92 22.15
CA ALA A 292 7.61 -2.76 22.60
C ALA A 292 7.17 -4.10 23.23
N ILE A 293 5.93 -4.19 23.73
CA ILE A 293 5.37 -5.41 24.31
C ILE A 293 4.86 -6.42 23.26
N ILE A 294 4.62 -5.98 22.01
CA ILE A 294 3.99 -6.79 20.95
C ILE A 294 4.67 -8.15 20.76
N PRO A 295 6.02 -8.26 20.68
CA PRO A 295 6.68 -9.54 20.46
C PRO A 295 6.47 -10.55 21.60
N SER A 296 6.09 -10.08 22.78
CA SER A 296 5.88 -10.88 24.00
C SER A 296 4.41 -11.16 24.32
N LEU A 297 3.48 -10.60 23.53
CA LEU A 297 2.05 -10.82 23.75
C LEU A 297 1.69 -12.30 23.63
N PRO A 298 0.80 -12.82 24.49
CA PRO A 298 0.33 -14.18 24.37
C PRO A 298 -0.47 -14.33 23.07
N ILE A 299 -0.16 -15.40 22.32
CA ILE A 299 -0.93 -15.80 21.16
C ILE A 299 -2.10 -16.66 21.62
N LEU A 300 -3.31 -16.29 21.23
CA LEU A 300 -4.55 -16.89 21.71
C LEU A 300 -4.94 -18.15 20.94
N LYS A 301 -5.79 -19.00 21.52
CA LYS A 301 -6.37 -20.14 20.78
C LYS A 301 -7.40 -19.66 19.75
N PRO A 302 -7.65 -20.44 18.68
CA PRO A 302 -8.75 -20.15 17.78
C PRO A 302 -10.09 -19.99 18.53
N GLY A 303 -10.80 -18.90 18.25
CA GLY A 303 -12.07 -18.56 18.89
C GLY A 303 -11.96 -17.76 20.19
N GLU A 304 -10.77 -17.61 20.78
CA GLU A 304 -10.56 -16.72 21.92
C GLU A 304 -10.47 -15.24 21.48
N PHE A 305 -10.84 -14.34 22.38
CA PHE A 305 -10.83 -12.90 22.15
C PHE A 305 -10.11 -12.20 23.30
N ALA A 306 -9.07 -11.42 22.99
CA ALA A 306 -8.29 -10.72 24.01
C ALA A 306 -9.18 -9.76 24.81
N GLN A 307 -9.04 -9.77 26.14
CA GLN A 307 -9.79 -8.89 27.04
C GLN A 307 -8.90 -7.75 27.52
N ASN A 308 -9.49 -6.67 28.01
CA ASN A 308 -8.78 -5.50 28.55
C ASN A 308 -7.82 -4.86 27.53
N GLU A 309 -8.28 -4.75 26.29
CA GLU A 309 -7.55 -4.11 25.19
C GLU A 309 -8.00 -2.66 25.00
N LYS A 310 -7.12 -1.83 24.47
CA LYS A 310 -7.41 -0.48 23.97
C LYS A 310 -6.99 -0.36 22.51
N ILE A 311 -7.70 0.45 21.75
CA ILE A 311 -7.24 0.95 20.45
C ILE A 311 -6.07 1.89 20.72
N VAL A 312 -4.99 1.76 19.95
CA VAL A 312 -3.73 2.48 20.22
C VAL A 312 -3.46 3.61 19.23
N HIS A 313 -2.47 4.44 19.54
CA HIS A 313 -2.05 5.61 18.76
C HIS A 313 -0.59 5.42 18.32
N ASP A 314 -0.36 4.52 17.35
CA ASP A 314 0.96 4.29 16.77
C ASP A 314 1.21 5.33 15.68
N PHE A 315 2.03 6.35 15.98
CA PHE A 315 2.33 7.41 15.01
C PHE A 315 3.15 6.91 13.81
N ASP A 316 3.73 5.71 13.91
CA ASP A 316 4.35 5.10 12.76
C ASP A 316 3.31 4.69 11.70
N SER A 317 2.09 4.30 12.09
CA SER A 317 1.01 4.08 11.11
C SER A 317 0.64 5.35 10.34
N ASN A 318 0.06 5.21 9.15
CA ASN A 318 -0.44 6.36 8.38
C ASN A 318 -1.85 6.80 8.80
N GLY A 319 -2.27 6.49 10.03
CA GLY A 319 -3.41 7.18 10.67
C GLY A 319 -3.09 8.63 11.07
N TRP A 320 -1.81 9.01 11.13
CA TRP A 320 -1.36 10.36 11.45
C TRP A 320 -0.37 10.89 10.40
N PRO A 321 -0.39 12.20 10.07
CA PRO A 321 -1.33 13.24 10.54
C PRO A 321 -2.71 13.15 9.88
N GLN A 322 -3.79 13.33 10.64
CA GLN A 322 -5.17 13.12 10.18
C GLN A 322 -5.52 14.00 8.97
N SER A 323 -5.22 15.29 9.01
CA SER A 323 -5.49 16.22 7.89
C SER A 323 -4.75 15.81 6.61
N GLN A 324 -3.49 15.37 6.73
CA GLN A 324 -2.67 14.96 5.58
C GLN A 324 -3.09 13.60 5.02
N ARG A 325 -3.48 12.67 5.89
CA ARG A 325 -4.09 11.39 5.53
C ARG A 325 -5.39 11.61 4.74
N ASN A 326 -6.27 12.50 5.21
CA ASN A 326 -7.51 12.84 4.53
C ASN A 326 -7.27 13.50 3.16
N ALA A 327 -6.27 14.38 3.05
CA ALA A 327 -5.88 14.98 1.78
C ALA A 327 -5.44 13.92 0.76
N ALA A 328 -4.62 12.96 1.17
CA ALA A 328 -4.17 11.88 0.29
C ALA A 328 -5.33 10.98 -0.15
N LEU A 329 -6.19 10.55 0.78
CA LEU A 329 -7.36 9.73 0.44
C LEU A 329 -8.37 10.47 -0.45
N SER A 330 -8.51 11.78 -0.28
CA SER A 330 -9.38 12.58 -1.15
C SER A 330 -8.91 12.52 -2.60
N GLU A 331 -7.60 12.65 -2.87
CA GLU A 331 -7.06 12.54 -4.23
C GLU A 331 -7.13 11.10 -4.77
N ILE A 332 -6.79 10.09 -3.96
CA ILE A 332 -6.88 8.67 -4.35
C ILE A 332 -8.33 8.28 -4.73
N ARG A 333 -9.30 8.74 -3.94
CA ARG A 333 -10.72 8.46 -4.14
C ARG A 333 -11.21 8.93 -5.51
N LYS A 334 -10.72 10.06 -6.02
CA LYS A 334 -11.09 10.62 -7.35
C LYS A 334 -10.80 9.66 -8.51
N ALA A 335 -9.95 8.66 -8.29
CA ALA A 335 -9.56 7.63 -9.24
C ALA A 335 -10.33 6.30 -9.08
N PHE A 336 -11.27 6.19 -8.14
CA PHE A 336 -11.93 4.92 -7.80
C PHE A 336 -10.91 3.80 -7.46
N ALA A 337 -9.76 4.19 -6.89
CA ALA A 337 -8.63 3.30 -6.69
C ALA A 337 -8.70 2.56 -5.35
N ILE A 338 -8.22 1.31 -5.38
CA ILE A 338 -7.90 0.55 -4.16
C ILE A 338 -6.52 0.93 -3.61
N HIS A 339 -6.18 0.46 -2.42
CA HIS A 339 -4.84 0.59 -1.82
C HIS A 339 -4.29 -0.77 -1.39
N VAL A 340 -3.05 -1.09 -1.75
CA VAL A 340 -2.34 -2.30 -1.31
C VAL A 340 -1.07 -1.88 -0.57
N ALA A 341 -0.87 -2.40 0.64
CA ALA A 341 0.23 -2.02 1.50
C ALA A 341 0.62 -3.13 2.50
N GLY A 342 1.62 -2.87 3.34
CA GLY A 342 2.18 -3.77 4.36
C GLY A 342 2.38 -3.09 5.72
N ASP A 343 3.60 -3.22 6.30
CA ASP A 343 4.09 -2.62 7.57
C ASP A 343 3.38 -3.03 8.87
N GLN A 344 2.05 -3.09 8.87
CA GLN A 344 1.29 -3.28 10.12
C GLN A 344 1.48 -4.68 10.71
N HIS A 345 2.12 -5.62 10.00
CA HIS A 345 2.31 -7.02 10.43
C HIS A 345 0.99 -7.72 10.77
N LEU A 346 -0.12 -7.22 10.23
CA LEU A 346 -1.46 -7.68 10.52
C LEU A 346 -2.26 -7.63 9.23
N GLY A 347 -2.36 -8.78 8.57
CA GLY A 347 -3.13 -8.91 7.34
C GLY A 347 -4.55 -8.43 7.59
N SER A 348 -5.03 -7.44 6.83
CA SER A 348 -6.31 -6.80 7.07
C SER A 348 -6.94 -6.24 5.80
N THR A 349 -8.27 -6.18 5.78
CA THR A 349 -9.02 -5.45 4.75
C THR A 349 -9.88 -4.42 5.42
N VAL A 350 -9.69 -3.16 5.05
CA VAL A 350 -10.43 -2.01 5.56
C VAL A 350 -11.00 -1.18 4.43
N HIS A 351 -12.05 -0.42 4.70
CA HIS A 351 -12.56 0.63 3.82
C HIS A 351 -12.42 1.95 4.54
N TYR A 352 -11.66 2.87 3.94
CA TYR A 352 -11.39 4.16 4.55
C TYR A 352 -12.63 5.04 4.56
N GLY A 353 -12.75 5.85 5.61
CA GLY A 353 -13.67 6.97 5.70
C GLY A 353 -12.93 8.29 5.90
N ILE A 354 -13.38 9.35 5.22
CA ILE A 354 -12.94 10.74 5.35
C ILE A 354 -14.04 11.54 6.07
N ASP A 355 -15.18 11.73 5.40
CA ASP A 355 -16.34 12.44 5.95
C ASP A 355 -17.26 11.46 6.68
N ASP A 356 -17.45 10.26 6.10
CA ASP A 356 -18.20 9.15 6.69
C ASP A 356 -17.53 7.79 6.50
N TRP A 357 -18.01 6.75 7.19
CA TRP A 357 -17.51 5.39 6.97
C TRP A 357 -17.76 4.94 5.54
N ARG A 358 -16.78 4.23 4.95
CA ARG A 358 -16.86 3.68 3.57
C ARG A 358 -17.04 4.72 2.48
N ASP A 359 -16.56 5.95 2.67
CA ASP A 359 -16.69 7.00 1.67
C ASP A 359 -15.41 7.25 0.86
N ALA A 360 -14.39 6.38 0.95
CA ALA A 360 -13.14 6.45 0.18
C ALA A 360 -12.70 5.09 -0.35
N GLY A 361 -11.40 4.86 -0.58
CA GLY A 361 -10.89 3.60 -1.14
C GLY A 361 -10.91 2.43 -0.15
N THR A 362 -11.04 1.21 -0.69
CA THR A 362 -10.77 -0.03 0.06
C THR A 362 -9.28 -0.35 0.04
N ALA A 363 -8.80 -0.99 1.11
CA ALA A 363 -7.39 -1.31 1.26
C ALA A 363 -7.14 -2.75 1.72
N LEU A 364 -6.07 -3.33 1.19
CA LEU A 364 -5.48 -4.58 1.64
C LEU A 364 -4.13 -4.29 2.30
N CYS A 365 -4.04 -4.52 3.60
CA CYS A 365 -2.77 -4.73 4.26
C CYS A 365 -2.41 -6.21 4.17
N VAL A 366 -1.26 -6.53 3.58
CA VAL A 366 -0.79 -7.92 3.53
C VAL A 366 -0.17 -8.34 4.86
N PRO A 367 -0.26 -9.63 5.23
CA PRO A 367 0.47 -10.14 6.40
C PRO A 367 1.98 -10.10 6.14
N ALA A 368 2.76 -10.10 7.22
CA ALA A 368 4.20 -10.25 7.14
C ALA A 368 4.57 -11.66 6.63
N ILE A 369 5.57 -11.74 5.73
CA ILE A 369 6.17 -13.02 5.32
C ILE A 369 6.70 -13.78 6.54
N SER A 370 7.34 -13.03 7.45
CA SER A 370 7.89 -13.54 8.71
C SER A 370 7.70 -12.52 9.82
N ASN A 371 6.76 -12.80 10.72
CA ASN A 371 6.21 -11.79 11.62
C ASN A 371 6.94 -11.75 12.98
N ILE A 372 7.78 -10.72 13.18
CA ILE A 372 8.43 -10.47 14.48
C ILE A 372 7.64 -9.55 15.41
N TRP A 373 6.71 -8.77 14.86
CA TRP A 373 5.78 -7.88 15.56
C TRP A 373 4.32 -8.35 15.38
N PRO A 374 3.87 -9.43 16.05
CA PRO A 374 2.52 -9.96 15.89
C PRO A 374 1.45 -9.02 16.47
N ARG A 375 1.18 -7.90 15.78
CA ARG A 375 0.10 -6.96 16.08
C ARG A 375 -1.23 -7.70 16.04
N ARG A 376 -2.21 -7.18 16.78
CA ARG A 376 -3.54 -7.78 16.90
C ARG A 376 -4.62 -6.72 16.94
N TRP A 377 -5.84 -7.11 16.58
CA TRP A 377 -7.04 -6.28 16.61
C TRP A 377 -8.14 -6.99 17.38
N TYR A 378 -8.27 -6.58 18.64
CA TYR A 378 -9.31 -7.02 19.57
C TYR A 378 -9.96 -5.79 20.21
N PRO A 379 -10.74 -5.00 19.44
CA PRO A 379 -11.31 -3.75 19.94
C PRO A 379 -12.22 -4.01 21.15
N PRO A 380 -12.21 -3.11 22.16
CA PRO A 380 -12.99 -3.30 23.38
C PRO A 380 -14.51 -3.27 23.11
N ILE A 381 -14.92 -2.48 22.11
CA ILE A 381 -16.29 -2.36 21.62
C ILE A 381 -16.46 -3.12 20.31
N GLU A 382 -17.66 -3.61 20.03
CA GLU A 382 -17.96 -4.18 18.71
C GLU A 382 -18.09 -3.08 17.65
N GLY A 383 -17.75 -3.41 16.41
CA GLY A 383 -17.90 -2.47 15.30
C GLY A 383 -19.36 -2.21 14.98
N GLN A 384 -19.69 -0.97 14.65
CA GLN A 384 -21.05 -0.60 14.24
C GLN A 384 -21.32 -1.09 12.81
N ASN A 385 -22.58 -1.20 12.40
CA ASN A 385 -22.96 -1.65 11.04
C ASN A 385 -22.26 -2.95 10.58
N ARG A 386 -21.92 -3.81 11.54
CA ARG A 386 -21.28 -5.10 11.31
C ARG A 386 -22.25 -6.04 10.60
N GLN A 387 -21.78 -6.76 9.59
CA GLN A 387 -22.57 -7.76 8.89
C GLN A 387 -22.96 -8.91 9.84
N PRO A 388 -24.22 -9.37 9.82
CA PRO A 388 -24.66 -10.49 10.66
C PRO A 388 -23.76 -11.73 10.49
N GLY A 389 -23.38 -12.35 11.62
CA GLY A 389 -22.56 -13.57 11.62
C GLY A 389 -21.05 -13.35 11.41
N THR A 390 -20.58 -12.12 11.18
CA THR A 390 -19.14 -11.81 11.09
C THR A 390 -18.51 -11.58 12.48
N PRO A 391 -17.19 -11.72 12.67
CA PRO A 391 -16.55 -11.54 13.98
C PRO A 391 -16.77 -10.15 14.58
N ARG A 392 -16.86 -10.03 15.92
CA ARG A 392 -17.13 -8.74 16.59
C ARG A 392 -16.13 -7.60 16.31
N TYR A 393 -14.94 -7.96 15.83
CA TYR A 393 -13.88 -7.01 15.46
C TYR A 393 -14.05 -6.41 14.06
N THR A 394 -15.10 -6.78 13.31
CA THR A 394 -15.48 -6.21 12.01
C THR A 394 -16.57 -5.14 12.17
N GLY A 395 -16.82 -4.35 11.12
CA GLY A 395 -17.74 -3.22 11.13
C GLY A 395 -17.01 -1.89 11.26
N ASP A 396 -17.73 -0.87 11.71
CA ASP A 396 -17.30 0.52 11.77
C ASP A 396 -16.63 0.86 13.09
N PHE A 397 -15.44 1.44 12.96
CA PHE A 397 -14.61 1.91 14.05
C PHE A 397 -14.03 3.27 13.73
N GLU A 398 -13.55 3.93 14.77
CA GLU A 398 -12.51 4.94 14.62
C GLU A 398 -11.19 4.33 15.08
N ASP A 399 -10.10 4.62 14.37
CA ASP A 399 -8.77 4.27 14.84
C ASP A 399 -8.33 5.18 16.00
N GLY A 400 -7.13 4.98 16.54
CA GLY A 400 -6.65 5.78 17.65
C GLY A 400 -6.58 7.28 17.35
N PHE A 401 -6.51 7.69 16.09
CA PHE A 401 -6.43 9.10 15.71
C PHE A 401 -7.80 9.71 15.42
N GLY A 402 -8.89 8.93 15.57
CA GLY A 402 -10.25 9.35 15.25
C GLY A 402 -10.62 9.18 13.78
N ASN A 403 -9.77 8.54 12.97
CA ASN A 403 -10.10 8.32 11.57
C ASN A 403 -11.16 7.23 11.45
N LYS A 404 -12.18 7.47 10.63
CA LYS A 404 -13.19 6.47 10.31
C LYS A 404 -12.59 5.35 9.47
N MET A 405 -12.82 4.11 9.90
CA MET A 405 -12.46 2.91 9.16
C MET A 405 -13.52 1.83 9.33
N SER A 406 -13.79 1.09 8.25
CA SER A 406 -14.67 -0.08 8.29
C SER A 406 -13.86 -1.34 8.07
N VAL A 407 -13.80 -2.21 9.08
CA VAL A 407 -12.98 -3.42 9.08
C VAL A 407 -13.80 -4.60 8.53
N TYR A 408 -13.29 -5.26 7.48
CA TYR A 408 -13.95 -6.41 6.86
C TYR A 408 -13.35 -7.74 7.33
N ALA A 409 -12.03 -7.83 7.43
CA ALA A 409 -11.33 -9.02 7.88
C ALA A 409 -9.97 -8.68 8.48
N VAL A 410 -9.52 -9.49 9.44
CA VAL A 410 -8.23 -9.36 10.12
C VAL A 410 -7.64 -10.75 10.40
N ALA A 411 -6.40 -10.98 10.00
CA ALA A 411 -5.63 -12.18 10.29
C ALA A 411 -4.97 -12.05 11.68
N ASN A 412 -5.78 -12.09 12.74
CA ASN A 412 -5.27 -12.05 14.11
C ASN A 412 -4.34 -13.26 14.39
N PRO A 413 -3.18 -13.07 15.06
CA PRO A 413 -2.31 -14.16 15.49
C PRO A 413 -3.03 -15.18 16.37
N GLN A 414 -2.88 -16.47 16.06
CA GLN A 414 -3.56 -17.57 16.75
C GLN A 414 -2.70 -18.83 16.81
N GLN A 415 -2.89 -19.65 17.85
CA GLN A 415 -2.24 -20.94 18.00
C GLN A 415 -2.70 -21.91 16.91
N THR A 416 -1.82 -22.21 15.96
CA THR A 416 -2.09 -23.09 14.82
C THR A 416 -1.87 -24.57 15.15
N GLY A 417 -1.08 -24.86 16.19
CA GLY A 417 -0.60 -26.20 16.52
C GLY A 417 0.61 -26.66 15.70
N MET A 418 1.05 -25.88 14.70
CA MET A 418 2.22 -26.19 13.89
C MET A 418 3.52 -25.78 14.58
N LYS A 419 4.66 -26.29 14.08
CA LYS A 419 6.00 -26.04 14.65
C LYS A 419 6.97 -25.50 13.57
N PRO A 420 7.78 -24.47 13.88
CA PRO A 420 7.86 -23.78 15.16
C PRO A 420 6.71 -22.77 15.34
N PRO A 421 6.14 -22.63 16.55
CA PRO A 421 5.02 -21.71 16.80
C PRO A 421 5.41 -20.25 16.52
N LEU A 422 6.68 -19.90 16.73
CA LEU A 422 7.22 -18.57 16.43
C LEU A 422 6.99 -18.14 14.97
N LEU A 423 6.93 -19.09 14.04
CA LEU A 423 6.70 -18.84 12.62
C LEU A 423 5.22 -18.92 12.26
N TYR A 424 4.53 -19.95 12.76
CA TYR A 424 3.18 -20.31 12.30
C TYR A 424 2.06 -19.65 13.10
N ASP A 425 2.27 -19.32 14.39
CA ASP A 425 1.21 -18.76 15.24
C ASP A 425 1.06 -17.23 15.09
N ARG A 426 1.97 -16.58 14.36
CA ARG A 426 2.07 -15.12 14.24
C ARG A 426 1.41 -14.55 12.99
N ALA A 427 0.39 -15.23 12.45
CA ALA A 427 -0.36 -14.79 11.27
C ALA A 427 0.51 -14.41 10.06
N THR A 428 1.49 -15.26 9.74
CA THR A 428 2.43 -15.06 8.63
C THR A 428 1.87 -15.50 7.29
N GLY A 429 2.21 -14.80 6.21
CA GLY A 429 1.57 -15.08 4.93
C GLY A 429 1.97 -14.17 3.77
N TYR A 430 1.06 -14.04 2.82
CA TYR A 430 1.13 -13.14 1.67
C TYR A 430 -0.27 -12.70 1.24
N GLY A 431 -0.36 -11.64 0.45
CA GLY A 431 -1.61 -11.16 -0.15
C GLY A 431 -1.74 -11.58 -1.62
N ILE A 432 -2.97 -11.77 -2.08
CA ILE A 432 -3.31 -11.87 -3.51
C ILE A 432 -4.41 -10.85 -3.82
N VAL A 433 -4.22 -10.10 -4.90
CA VAL A 433 -5.20 -9.16 -5.44
C VAL A 433 -5.55 -9.58 -6.86
N ARG A 434 -6.84 -9.66 -7.17
CA ARG A 434 -7.34 -9.99 -8.50
C ARG A 434 -8.14 -8.83 -9.04
N PHE A 435 -7.78 -8.34 -10.21
CA PHE A 435 -8.51 -7.31 -10.92
C PHE A 435 -9.24 -7.96 -12.09
N ASN A 436 -10.56 -8.01 -12.05
CA ASN A 436 -11.38 -8.58 -13.12
C ASN A 436 -11.87 -7.47 -14.06
N ARG A 437 -11.50 -7.58 -15.34
CA ARG A 437 -11.75 -6.54 -16.34
C ARG A 437 -13.22 -6.41 -16.70
N THR A 438 -13.90 -7.50 -17.02
CA THR A 438 -15.28 -7.46 -17.49
C THR A 438 -16.25 -7.08 -16.38
N ARG A 439 -16.08 -7.61 -15.16
CA ARG A 439 -17.02 -7.35 -14.04
C ARG A 439 -16.69 -6.09 -13.25
N ARG A 440 -15.54 -5.45 -13.52
CA ARG A 440 -15.03 -4.31 -12.74
C ARG A 440 -14.96 -4.60 -11.24
N GLU A 441 -14.52 -5.81 -10.92
CA GLU A 441 -14.44 -6.31 -9.55
C GLU A 441 -12.99 -6.52 -9.13
N ILE A 442 -12.71 -6.22 -7.86
CA ILE A 442 -11.43 -6.43 -7.21
C ILE A 442 -11.63 -7.44 -6.08
N THR A 443 -10.86 -8.53 -6.09
CA THR A 443 -10.87 -9.52 -5.01
C THR A 443 -9.57 -9.46 -4.22
N PHE A 444 -9.69 -9.30 -2.90
CA PHE A 444 -8.60 -9.39 -1.95
C PHE A 444 -8.57 -10.75 -1.25
N GLU A 445 -7.36 -11.25 -1.02
CA GLU A 445 -7.12 -12.49 -0.29
C GLU A 445 -5.84 -12.33 0.54
N ASN A 446 -5.89 -12.65 1.84
CA ASN A 446 -4.70 -12.83 2.66
C ASN A 446 -4.53 -14.31 2.98
N TRP A 447 -3.45 -14.91 2.52
CA TRP A 447 -3.20 -16.34 2.66
C TRP A 447 -2.21 -16.63 3.79
N PRO A 448 -2.50 -17.61 4.66
CA PRO A 448 -1.48 -18.14 5.55
C PRO A 448 -0.36 -18.80 4.74
N ARG A 449 0.89 -18.62 5.18
CA ARG A 449 2.05 -19.14 4.45
C ARG A 449 2.01 -20.66 4.23
N TRP A 450 1.40 -21.41 5.15
CA TRP A 450 1.40 -22.89 5.17
C TRP A 450 0.29 -23.55 4.36
N THR A 451 -0.72 -22.80 3.92
CA THR A 451 -1.82 -23.38 3.15
C THR A 451 -1.42 -23.48 1.69
N ASP A 452 -1.45 -24.70 1.14
CA ASP A 452 -1.29 -24.98 -0.29
C ASP A 452 -2.56 -24.60 -1.06
N PRO A 453 -2.56 -23.54 -1.90
CA PRO A 453 -3.73 -23.12 -2.66
C PRO A 453 -4.17 -24.14 -3.72
N GLY A 454 -3.29 -25.08 -4.11
CA GLY A 454 -3.58 -26.11 -5.10
C GLY A 454 -4.38 -27.29 -4.55
N ALA A 455 -4.43 -27.44 -3.23
CA ALA A 455 -5.29 -28.41 -2.58
C ALA A 455 -6.76 -27.96 -2.70
N GLY A 456 -7.65 -28.83 -3.18
CA GLY A 456 -9.04 -28.50 -3.53
C GLY A 456 -9.98 -28.02 -2.41
N GLN A 457 -9.48 -27.90 -1.17
CA GLN A 457 -10.24 -27.35 -0.01
C GLN A 457 -9.49 -26.23 0.72
N SER A 458 -8.38 -25.74 0.15
CA SER A 458 -7.61 -24.67 0.75
C SER A 458 -8.38 -23.35 0.75
N LYS A 459 -8.13 -22.53 1.77
CA LYS A 459 -8.76 -21.22 1.92
C LYS A 459 -7.72 -20.21 2.43
N PRO A 460 -7.88 -18.92 2.08
CA PRO A 460 -7.16 -17.86 2.74
C PRO A 460 -7.54 -17.79 4.23
N TYR A 461 -6.95 -16.84 4.96
CA TYR A 461 -7.38 -16.55 6.33
C TYR A 461 -8.90 -16.31 6.40
N ALA A 462 -9.49 -16.57 7.57
CA ALA A 462 -10.91 -16.38 7.78
C ALA A 462 -11.32 -14.93 7.49
N GLY A 463 -12.42 -14.75 6.75
CA GLY A 463 -12.90 -13.45 6.29
C GLY A 463 -12.56 -13.15 4.83
N TRP A 464 -11.59 -13.87 4.24
CA TRP A 464 -11.26 -13.80 2.80
C TRP A 464 -11.76 -15.04 2.04
N PRO A 465 -11.90 -14.99 0.70
CA PRO A 465 -11.75 -13.82 -0.18
C PRO A 465 -12.84 -12.76 0.04
N ILE A 466 -12.53 -11.49 -0.24
CA ILE A 466 -13.50 -10.38 -0.23
C ILE A 466 -13.47 -9.69 -1.59
N THR A 467 -14.64 -9.40 -2.15
CA THR A 467 -14.76 -8.76 -3.46
C THR A 467 -15.48 -7.42 -3.36
N PHE A 468 -14.94 -6.42 -4.03
CA PHE A 468 -15.48 -5.06 -4.16
C PHE A 468 -15.69 -4.72 -5.62
N ARG A 469 -16.66 -3.85 -5.92
CA ARG A 469 -16.78 -3.22 -7.24
C ARG A 469 -15.86 -2.00 -7.31
N GLN A 470 -15.40 -1.66 -8.50
CA GLN A 470 -14.62 -0.44 -8.74
C GLN A 470 -15.32 0.81 -8.17
N SER A 471 -16.64 0.92 -8.36
CA SER A 471 -17.47 2.02 -7.84
C SER A 471 -17.46 2.17 -6.32
N ASP A 472 -17.20 1.09 -5.58
CA ASP A 472 -17.19 1.09 -4.11
C ASP A 472 -15.99 1.88 -3.55
N ASN A 473 -14.98 2.14 -4.37
CA ASN A 473 -13.78 2.90 -3.98
C ASN A 473 -13.91 4.41 -4.15
N TYR A 474 -15.08 4.88 -4.60
CA TYR A 474 -15.48 6.28 -4.44
C TYR A 474 -16.49 6.42 -3.30
N ALA A 475 -17.62 5.69 -3.38
CA ALA A 475 -18.67 5.48 -2.38
C ALA A 475 -19.18 6.64 -1.49
N ARG A 476 -18.69 7.87 -1.67
CA ARG A 476 -19.25 9.06 -1.03
C ARG A 476 -20.70 9.23 -1.46
N GLN A 477 -21.56 9.49 -0.50
CA GLN A 477 -22.99 9.71 -0.73
C GLN A 477 -23.20 10.94 -1.64
N PRO A 478 -23.82 10.78 -2.83
CA PRO A 478 -24.07 11.89 -3.74
C PRO A 478 -25.06 12.90 -3.16
N ALA A 479 -24.79 14.20 -3.35
CA ALA A 479 -25.75 15.26 -3.06
C ALA A 479 -26.81 15.40 -4.18
N GLY A 480 -26.48 14.92 -5.38
CA GLY A 480 -27.35 14.94 -6.54
C GLY A 480 -26.71 14.24 -7.73
N TYR A 481 -27.33 14.40 -8.90
CA TYR A 481 -26.86 13.81 -10.14
C TYR A 481 -26.98 14.80 -11.31
N LEU A 482 -26.07 14.67 -12.27
CA LEU A 482 -26.23 15.26 -13.60
C LEU A 482 -27.17 14.38 -14.45
N PRO A 483 -27.67 14.88 -15.60
CA PRO A 483 -28.38 14.03 -16.55
C PRO A 483 -27.59 12.76 -16.92
N GLU A 484 -28.30 11.66 -17.21
CA GLU A 484 -27.67 10.44 -17.70
C GLU A 484 -26.96 10.71 -19.04
N LEU A 485 -25.69 10.34 -19.13
CA LEU A 485 -24.95 10.33 -20.37
C LEU A 485 -25.37 9.09 -21.17
N ARG A 486 -25.69 9.28 -22.45
CA ARG A 486 -25.84 8.21 -23.45
C ARG A 486 -24.87 8.47 -24.58
N ILE A 487 -23.91 7.57 -24.73
CA ILE A 487 -22.77 7.78 -25.61
C ILE A 487 -22.90 6.83 -26.80
N THR A 488 -22.74 7.36 -28.01
CA THR A 488 -22.78 6.56 -29.24
C THR A 488 -21.45 6.72 -29.98
N GLY A 489 -21.03 5.68 -30.71
CA GLY A 489 -19.77 5.70 -31.46
C GLY A 489 -18.51 5.34 -30.65
N MET A 490 -18.63 5.14 -29.32
CA MET A 490 -17.52 4.73 -28.46
C MET A 490 -17.99 3.78 -27.36
N THR A 491 -17.15 2.78 -27.04
CA THR A 491 -17.35 1.84 -25.92
C THR A 491 -16.41 2.19 -24.77
N GLU A 492 -16.91 2.21 -23.54
CA GLU A 492 -16.12 2.50 -22.33
C GLU A 492 -15.33 3.82 -22.39
N PRO A 493 -15.98 4.95 -22.70
CA PRO A 493 -15.33 6.26 -22.70
C PRO A 493 -14.84 6.64 -21.29
N VAL A 494 -13.82 7.48 -21.22
CA VAL A 494 -13.47 8.17 -19.97
C VAL A 494 -14.48 9.29 -19.75
N VAL A 495 -14.97 9.42 -18.51
CA VAL A 495 -15.80 10.53 -18.05
C VAL A 495 -15.08 11.26 -16.92
N GLN A 496 -14.89 12.57 -17.08
CA GLN A 496 -14.28 13.46 -16.09
C GLN A 496 -15.27 14.53 -15.69
N ILE A 497 -15.52 14.65 -14.38
CA ILE A 497 -16.44 15.65 -13.82
C ILE A 497 -15.62 16.75 -13.15
N VAL A 498 -15.88 18.00 -13.55
CA VAL A 498 -15.21 19.20 -13.03
C VAL A 498 -16.26 20.15 -12.47
N ASP A 499 -16.07 20.59 -11.23
CA ASP A 499 -16.85 21.68 -10.65
C ASP A 499 -16.40 23.02 -11.24
N GLU A 500 -17.31 23.76 -11.90
CA GLU A 500 -16.91 24.97 -12.64
C GLU A 500 -16.58 26.15 -11.73
N ALA A 501 -17.06 26.15 -10.48
CA ALA A 501 -16.81 27.24 -9.54
C ALA A 501 -15.38 27.19 -8.98
N SER A 502 -14.91 26.00 -8.63
CA SER A 502 -13.56 25.76 -8.09
C SER A 502 -12.54 25.41 -9.17
N GLY A 503 -12.98 24.87 -10.31
CA GLY A 503 -12.11 24.26 -11.31
C GLY A 503 -11.56 22.88 -10.90
N GLU A 504 -12.00 22.35 -9.75
CA GLU A 504 -11.51 21.07 -9.23
C GLU A 504 -12.17 19.90 -9.95
N ILE A 505 -11.35 18.88 -10.25
CA ILE A 505 -11.84 17.59 -10.69
C ILE A 505 -12.51 16.90 -9.51
N VAL A 506 -13.79 16.57 -9.68
CA VAL A 506 -14.59 15.81 -8.72
C VAL A 506 -14.18 14.34 -8.77
N TYR A 507 -14.10 13.76 -9.97
CA TYR A 507 -13.49 12.45 -10.25
C TYR A 507 -13.28 12.25 -11.75
N THR A 508 -12.49 11.24 -12.08
CA THR A 508 -12.40 10.70 -13.45
C THR A 508 -12.57 9.18 -13.40
N LEU A 509 -13.32 8.62 -14.34
CA LEU A 509 -13.58 7.19 -14.43
C LEU A 509 -13.71 6.76 -15.88
N ARG A 510 -13.06 5.66 -16.26
CA ARG A 510 -13.46 4.90 -17.46
C ARG A 510 -14.71 4.11 -17.14
N ILE A 511 -15.83 4.46 -17.79
CA ILE A 511 -17.12 3.84 -17.49
C ILE A 511 -17.20 2.44 -18.11
N ASP A 512 -18.02 1.57 -17.54
CA ASP A 512 -18.38 0.28 -18.10
C ASP A 512 -19.60 0.45 -19.02
N GLY A 513 -19.40 0.27 -20.32
CA GLY A 513 -20.43 0.46 -21.35
C GLY A 513 -20.53 1.88 -21.93
N ASP A 514 -21.75 2.28 -22.28
CA ASP A 514 -22.07 3.49 -23.05
C ASP A 514 -23.02 4.45 -22.30
N ARG A 515 -23.32 4.15 -21.04
CA ARG A 515 -24.22 4.91 -20.18
C ARG A 515 -23.61 5.15 -18.83
N PHE A 516 -23.78 6.37 -18.34
CA PHE A 516 -23.31 6.73 -17.01
C PHE A 516 -24.13 7.88 -16.46
N ARG A 517 -24.49 7.81 -15.18
CA ARG A 517 -25.16 8.92 -14.48
C ARG A 517 -24.17 9.58 -13.51
N PRO A 518 -23.62 10.75 -13.85
CA PRO A 518 -22.61 11.37 -13.00
C PRO A 518 -23.18 11.78 -11.64
N MET A 519 -22.49 11.35 -10.59
CA MET A 519 -22.69 11.79 -9.21
C MET A 519 -22.03 13.16 -9.00
N ILE A 520 -22.65 14.00 -8.16
CA ILE A 520 -22.13 15.29 -7.73
C ILE A 520 -22.31 15.49 -6.23
N TYR A 521 -21.57 16.43 -5.66
CA TYR A 521 -21.43 16.58 -4.20
C TYR A 521 -21.65 17.99 -3.68
N GLY A 522 -22.22 18.85 -4.52
CA GLY A 522 -22.61 20.21 -4.19
C GLY A 522 -23.53 20.80 -5.26
N ASP A 523 -24.17 21.91 -4.93
CA ASP A 523 -24.89 22.70 -5.91
C ASP A 523 -23.92 23.42 -6.84
N GLY A 524 -24.30 23.66 -8.09
CA GLY A 524 -23.46 24.41 -9.01
C GLY A 524 -23.66 24.03 -10.47
N ARG A 525 -22.65 24.37 -11.28
CA ARG A 525 -22.54 23.99 -12.68
C ARG A 525 -21.28 23.16 -12.85
N TYR A 526 -21.37 22.18 -13.74
CA TYR A 526 -20.33 21.20 -13.95
C TYR A 526 -19.95 21.14 -15.43
N SER A 527 -18.65 20.94 -15.65
CA SER A 527 -18.10 20.53 -16.93
C SER A 527 -17.93 19.02 -16.95
N ILE A 528 -18.30 18.38 -18.07
CA ILE A 528 -18.19 16.95 -18.29
C ILE A 528 -17.26 16.72 -19.48
N GLY A 529 -16.06 16.20 -19.22
CA GLY A 529 -15.16 15.69 -20.24
C GLY A 529 -15.50 14.24 -20.57
N ILE A 530 -15.61 13.88 -21.84
CA ILE A 530 -16.06 12.55 -22.30
C ILE A 530 -15.19 12.11 -23.48
N GLY A 531 -14.76 10.85 -23.50
CA GLY A 531 -14.16 10.19 -24.66
C GLY A 531 -12.77 9.60 -24.39
N GLU A 532 -11.87 9.73 -25.36
CA GLU A 532 -10.47 9.31 -25.25
C GLU A 532 -9.59 10.51 -24.89
N GLN A 533 -9.10 10.57 -23.65
CA GLN A 533 -8.26 11.68 -23.18
C GLN A 533 -7.01 11.85 -24.06
N GLY A 534 -6.66 13.10 -24.36
CA GLY A 534 -5.46 13.42 -25.14
C GLY A 534 -5.59 13.21 -26.65
N THR A 535 -6.73 12.75 -27.16
CA THR A 535 -6.98 12.59 -28.60
C THR A 535 -8.02 13.61 -29.11
N GLU A 536 -8.24 13.65 -30.42
CA GLU A 536 -9.30 14.45 -31.04
C GLU A 536 -10.72 13.98 -30.65
N LYS A 537 -10.84 12.77 -30.10
CA LYS A 537 -12.10 12.17 -29.61
C LYS A 537 -12.34 12.49 -28.14
N TRP A 538 -11.98 13.69 -27.69
CA TRP A 538 -12.30 14.21 -26.37
C TRP A 538 -13.27 15.39 -26.48
N GLN A 539 -14.47 15.25 -25.93
CA GLN A 539 -15.50 16.29 -25.93
C GLN A 539 -15.69 16.86 -24.53
N VAL A 540 -16.01 18.16 -24.44
CA VAL A 540 -16.28 18.83 -23.16
C VAL A 540 -17.63 19.53 -23.23
N LEU A 541 -18.56 19.10 -22.38
CA LEU A 541 -19.84 19.75 -22.16
C LEU A 541 -19.72 20.68 -20.95
N LYS A 542 -20.19 21.92 -21.06
CA LYS A 542 -20.09 22.94 -19.99
C LYS A 542 -21.45 23.40 -19.49
N GLY A 543 -21.48 23.97 -18.31
CA GLY A 543 -22.67 24.57 -17.73
C GLY A 543 -23.76 23.55 -17.41
N ILE A 544 -23.42 22.29 -17.16
CA ILE A 544 -24.40 21.25 -16.87
C ILE A 544 -24.86 21.40 -15.42
N ALA A 545 -26.18 21.50 -15.23
CA ALA A 545 -26.78 21.62 -13.90
C ALA A 545 -27.19 20.24 -13.34
N PRO A 546 -27.21 20.10 -12.01
CA PRO A 546 -27.92 19.03 -11.32
C PRO A 546 -29.37 18.91 -11.80
N THR A 547 -29.90 17.70 -11.83
CA THR A 547 -31.32 17.45 -12.16
C THR A 547 -31.92 16.41 -11.22
N THR A 548 -33.15 16.67 -10.78
CA THR A 548 -33.98 15.71 -10.03
C THR A 548 -34.80 14.81 -10.95
N ASP A 549 -34.88 15.14 -12.25
CA ASP A 549 -35.52 14.31 -13.24
C ASP A 549 -34.69 13.05 -13.50
N GLN A 550 -35.24 11.90 -13.14
CA GLN A 550 -34.58 10.61 -13.34
C GLN A 550 -34.45 10.24 -14.82
N GLN A 551 -35.22 10.85 -15.72
CA GLN A 551 -35.22 10.57 -17.15
C GLN A 551 -34.42 11.59 -17.98
N ALA A 552 -33.84 12.62 -17.33
CA ALA A 552 -33.00 13.60 -18.01
C ALA A 552 -31.77 12.92 -18.62
N VAL A 553 -31.52 13.18 -19.91
CA VAL A 553 -30.48 12.54 -20.72
C VAL A 553 -29.69 13.58 -21.50
N LEU A 554 -28.38 13.37 -21.60
CA LEU A 554 -27.48 14.04 -22.53
C LEU A 554 -26.94 12.99 -23.51
N VAL A 555 -27.21 13.17 -24.80
CA VAL A 555 -26.68 12.31 -25.86
C VAL A 555 -25.36 12.90 -26.35
N VAL A 556 -24.33 12.06 -26.46
CA VAL A 556 -22.99 12.44 -26.92
C VAL A 556 -22.57 11.48 -28.01
N GLU A 557 -22.28 11.99 -29.20
CA GLU A 557 -21.97 11.20 -30.39
C GLU A 557 -20.49 11.37 -30.76
N PHE A 558 -19.78 10.26 -31.00
CA PHE A 558 -18.37 10.22 -31.42
C PHE A 558 -18.18 9.69 -32.82
#